data_AF-A0A919XDG1-F1
#
_entry.id   AF-A0A919XDG1-F1
#
_cell.length_a   1.000
_cell.length_b   1.000
_cell.length_c   1.000
_cell.angle_alpha   90.00
_cell.angle_beta   90.00
_cell.angle_gamma   90.00
#
_symmetry.space_group_name_H-M   'P 1'
#
loop_
_entity.id
_entity.type
_entity.pdbx_description
1 polymer ?
#
loop_
_entity_poly.entity_id
_entity_poly.type
_entity_poly.pdbx_seq_one_letter_code
_entity_poly.pdbx_strand_id
1 'polypeptide(L)'
;MLTQETIDIIKSTVPVLEVHGKEITTVFYQLLFENHPELLNIFNHANQREGKQQTALANAVYAAAAHIDHLENILPAVKQIAQKHRALNVKPEHYPIVGENLLEAIKTVLGDAATPEIINAWAEAYGVIADAFIGVEAEMYREAENAPGGWAGFRPFVVARKVKESDVITSFYLKPRDGGAISSYLPGQYITVRVKPENQPYAQIRHYSLSAAPGGDSYRISVKRESGAPGQPDGVVSTYLHDRIYEGDVIEISAPAGSFTLDTSKSIPLVLISGGVGLTPMVSMLETVLKEQPERKVTFIHAAINESFHAMREHVEQLDASHDNLKSYICYEKPLGQVACHKTGYIDLPWLQEITSQDSDFYFCGPVPFMSAVNKALKEWGVPEERIHYEFFGPAGTL
;
A
#
# COMPACT_ATOMS: atom_id res chain seq x y z
N MET A 1 22.52 -19.45 11.25
CA MET A 1 23.41 -19.07 10.13
C MET A 1 23.49 -20.27 9.20
N LEU A 2 23.36 -20.05 7.89
CA LEU A 2 23.47 -21.11 6.89
C LEU A 2 24.93 -21.54 6.72
N THR A 3 25.15 -22.78 6.30
CA THR A 3 26.48 -23.25 5.92
C THR A 3 26.86 -22.70 4.54
N GLN A 4 28.16 -22.64 4.20
CA GLN A 4 28.59 -22.22 2.86
C GLN A 4 28.04 -23.15 1.78
N GLU A 5 27.97 -24.44 2.06
CA GLU A 5 27.38 -25.44 1.17
C GLU A 5 25.90 -25.15 0.88
N THR A 6 25.11 -24.85 1.94
CA THR A 6 23.71 -24.43 1.79
C THR A 6 23.61 -23.18 0.91
N ILE A 7 24.45 -22.17 1.14
CA ILE A 7 24.46 -20.92 0.36
C ILE A 7 24.75 -21.19 -1.11
N ASP A 8 25.74 -22.02 -1.41
CA ASP A 8 26.13 -22.36 -2.78
C ASP A 8 25.02 -23.13 -3.52
N ILE A 9 24.31 -24.02 -2.83
CA ILE A 9 23.13 -24.72 -3.36
C ILE A 9 22.01 -23.73 -3.68
N ILE A 10 21.69 -22.81 -2.76
CA ILE A 10 20.66 -21.79 -3.03
C ILE A 10 21.04 -20.94 -4.23
N LYS A 11 22.26 -20.37 -4.26
CA LYS A 11 22.70 -19.49 -5.34
C LYS A 11 22.72 -20.18 -6.71
N SER A 12 23.10 -21.47 -6.75
CA SER A 12 23.10 -22.24 -8.00
C SER A 12 21.70 -22.67 -8.47
N THR A 13 20.71 -22.74 -7.57
CA THR A 13 19.34 -23.18 -7.90
C THR A 13 18.35 -22.04 -8.08
N VAL A 14 18.65 -20.82 -7.61
CA VAL A 14 17.82 -19.61 -7.83
C VAL A 14 17.40 -19.41 -9.29
N PRO A 15 18.29 -19.52 -10.31
CA PRO A 15 17.89 -19.33 -11.70
C PRO A 15 16.86 -20.36 -12.19
N VAL A 16 16.91 -21.59 -11.66
CA VAL A 16 15.93 -22.63 -11.99
C VAL A 16 14.57 -22.25 -11.43
N LEU A 17 14.51 -21.82 -10.18
CA LEU A 17 13.25 -21.35 -9.62
C LEU A 17 12.75 -20.12 -10.38
N GLU A 18 13.60 -19.18 -10.83
CA GLU A 18 13.17 -18.01 -11.60
C GLU A 18 12.41 -18.40 -12.88
N VAL A 19 12.91 -19.41 -13.60
CA VAL A 19 12.26 -19.97 -14.79
C VAL A 19 10.91 -20.61 -14.44
N HIS A 20 10.83 -21.36 -13.34
CA HIS A 20 9.62 -22.09 -12.92
C HIS A 20 8.71 -21.29 -11.97
N GLY A 21 9.01 -20.03 -11.68
CA GLY A 21 8.40 -19.30 -10.57
C GLY A 21 6.88 -19.16 -10.63
N LYS A 22 6.35 -18.93 -11.83
CA LYS A 22 4.90 -18.86 -12.06
C LYS A 22 4.20 -20.19 -11.78
N GLU A 23 4.83 -21.29 -12.17
CA GLU A 23 4.29 -22.64 -11.96
C GLU A 23 4.34 -23.01 -10.48
N ILE A 24 5.50 -22.82 -9.83
CA ILE A 24 5.69 -23.04 -8.39
C ILE A 24 4.67 -22.24 -7.59
N THR A 25 4.50 -20.96 -7.88
CA THR A 25 3.53 -20.13 -7.14
C THR A 25 2.09 -20.53 -7.39
N THR A 26 1.76 -21.03 -8.58
CA THR A 26 0.42 -21.56 -8.87
C THR A 26 0.13 -22.80 -8.01
N VAL A 27 1.05 -23.77 -7.98
CA VAL A 27 0.93 -24.99 -7.16
C VAL A 27 0.92 -24.64 -5.68
N PHE A 28 1.78 -23.71 -5.24
CA PHE A 28 1.82 -23.24 -3.85
C PHE A 28 0.46 -22.74 -3.36
N TYR A 29 -0.19 -21.84 -4.11
CA TYR A 29 -1.49 -21.30 -3.66
C TYR A 29 -2.60 -22.36 -3.70
N GLN A 30 -2.54 -23.29 -4.64
CA GLN A 30 -3.47 -24.42 -4.65
C GLN A 30 -3.32 -25.25 -3.37
N LEU A 31 -2.11 -25.73 -3.08
CA LEU A 31 -1.81 -26.51 -1.88
C LEU A 31 -2.17 -25.74 -0.60
N LEU A 32 -1.78 -24.46 -0.52
CA LEU A 32 -2.04 -23.62 0.64
C LEU A 32 -3.53 -23.54 0.98
N PHE A 33 -4.41 -23.31 0.01
CA PHE A 33 -5.84 -23.16 0.29
C PHE A 33 -6.61 -24.47 0.35
N GLU A 34 -6.09 -25.54 -0.25
CA GLU A 34 -6.62 -26.90 -0.06
C GLU A 34 -6.33 -27.39 1.38
N ASN A 35 -5.10 -27.17 1.87
CA ASN A 35 -4.68 -27.60 3.20
C ASN A 35 -5.14 -26.65 4.31
N HIS A 36 -5.16 -25.34 4.04
CA HIS A 36 -5.44 -24.27 5.01
C HIS A 36 -6.48 -23.26 4.48
N PRO A 37 -7.74 -23.68 4.28
CA PRO A 37 -8.79 -22.81 3.77
C PRO A 37 -9.09 -21.61 4.68
N GLU A 38 -8.75 -21.66 5.97
CA GLU A 38 -8.87 -20.54 6.91
C GLU A 38 -8.07 -19.30 6.48
N LEU A 39 -6.95 -19.47 5.76
CA LEU A 39 -6.12 -18.38 5.25
C LEU A 39 -6.83 -17.55 4.17
N LEU A 40 -7.93 -18.06 3.61
CA LEU A 40 -8.80 -17.28 2.73
C LEU A 40 -9.42 -16.06 3.43
N ASN A 41 -9.43 -16.01 4.77
CA ASN A 41 -9.83 -14.81 5.52
C ASN A 41 -8.76 -13.71 5.58
N ILE A 42 -7.54 -13.99 5.13
CA ILE A 42 -6.39 -13.07 5.16
C ILE A 42 -6.00 -12.65 3.74
N PHE A 43 -5.94 -13.63 2.83
CA PHE A 43 -5.49 -13.40 1.46
C PHE A 43 -6.53 -12.67 0.59
N ASN A 44 -6.05 -11.89 -0.38
CA ASN A 44 -6.91 -11.17 -1.30
C ASN A 44 -7.27 -12.03 -2.54
N HIS A 45 -8.51 -12.50 -2.61
CA HIS A 45 -9.00 -13.33 -3.72
C HIS A 45 -8.98 -12.65 -5.10
N ALA A 46 -9.10 -11.32 -5.16
CA ALA A 46 -9.07 -10.61 -6.44
C ALA A 46 -7.66 -10.67 -7.05
N ASN A 47 -6.63 -10.45 -6.23
CA ASN A 47 -5.24 -10.52 -6.68
C ASN A 47 -4.84 -11.94 -7.12
N GLN A 48 -5.42 -12.97 -6.51
CA GLN A 48 -5.21 -14.37 -6.89
C GLN A 48 -5.77 -14.66 -8.29
N ARG A 49 -7.00 -14.19 -8.58
CA ARG A 49 -7.63 -14.35 -9.89
C ARG A 49 -6.86 -13.63 -11.00
N GLU A 50 -6.24 -12.50 -10.68
CA GLU A 50 -5.46 -11.70 -11.63
C GLU A 50 -3.99 -12.14 -11.77
N GLY A 51 -3.51 -13.11 -10.99
CA GLY A 51 -2.12 -13.60 -11.07
C GLY A 51 -1.07 -12.67 -10.47
N LYS A 52 -1.46 -11.49 -9.94
CA LYS A 52 -0.52 -10.44 -9.48
C LYS A 52 0.16 -10.78 -8.15
N GLN A 53 -0.50 -11.55 -7.28
CA GLN A 53 0.05 -11.91 -5.98
C GLN A 53 1.12 -13.01 -6.08
N GLN A 54 0.94 -13.92 -7.05
CA GLN A 54 1.87 -14.99 -7.39
C GLN A 54 3.25 -14.43 -7.71
N THR A 55 3.34 -13.40 -8.54
CA THR A 55 4.61 -12.77 -8.91
C THR A 55 5.31 -12.09 -7.73
N ALA A 56 4.56 -11.43 -6.84
CA ALA A 56 5.16 -10.67 -5.74
C ALA A 56 5.85 -11.56 -4.69
N LEU A 57 5.22 -12.68 -4.31
CA LEU A 57 5.82 -13.65 -3.38
C LEU A 57 7.08 -14.27 -4.00
N ALA A 58 7.01 -14.67 -5.27
CA ALA A 58 8.15 -15.24 -5.99
C ALA A 58 9.33 -14.27 -5.96
N ASN A 59 9.12 -13.01 -6.37
CA ASN A 59 10.14 -11.97 -6.40
C ASN A 59 10.79 -11.72 -5.03
N ALA A 60 10.00 -11.73 -3.96
CA ALA A 60 10.53 -11.56 -2.60
C ALA A 60 11.42 -12.74 -2.18
N VAL A 61 11.00 -13.98 -2.48
CA VAL A 61 11.80 -15.18 -2.19
C VAL A 61 13.07 -15.20 -3.05
N TYR A 62 13.00 -14.82 -4.33
CA TYR A 62 14.18 -14.70 -5.20
C TYR A 62 15.18 -13.66 -4.68
N ALA A 63 14.69 -12.46 -4.35
CA ALA A 63 15.54 -11.40 -3.84
C ALA A 63 16.22 -11.81 -2.53
N ALA A 64 15.48 -12.44 -1.61
CA ALA A 64 16.04 -12.93 -0.37
C ALA A 64 17.07 -14.05 -0.60
N ALA A 65 16.81 -14.99 -1.52
CA ALA A 65 17.72 -16.06 -1.86
C ALA A 65 19.00 -15.56 -2.57
N ALA A 66 18.89 -14.56 -3.44
CA ALA A 66 20.03 -13.94 -4.11
C ALA A 66 20.99 -13.21 -3.16
N HIS A 67 20.48 -12.75 -2.01
CA HIS A 67 21.22 -12.03 -0.98
C HIS A 67 21.32 -12.79 0.35
N ILE A 68 21.20 -14.13 0.32
CA ILE A 68 21.09 -14.97 1.52
C ILE A 68 22.34 -14.92 2.43
N ASP A 69 23.50 -14.56 1.88
CA ASP A 69 24.76 -14.34 2.59
C ASP A 69 24.89 -12.95 3.21
N HIS A 70 24.01 -12.02 2.86
CA HIS A 70 23.98 -10.63 3.32
C HIS A 70 22.55 -10.18 3.65
N LEU A 71 21.89 -10.88 4.57
CA LEU A 71 20.50 -10.60 4.94
C LEU A 71 20.31 -9.18 5.50
N GLU A 72 21.35 -8.56 6.04
CA GLU A 72 21.35 -7.15 6.43
C GLU A 72 20.97 -6.22 5.28
N ASN A 73 21.32 -6.56 4.04
CA ASN A 73 21.03 -5.75 2.86
C ASN A 73 19.55 -5.81 2.46
N ILE A 74 18.83 -6.86 2.84
CA ILE A 74 17.38 -6.97 2.56
C ILE A 74 16.52 -6.38 3.68
N LEU A 75 17.10 -5.99 4.82
CA LEU A 75 16.35 -5.44 5.96
C LEU A 75 15.42 -4.27 5.59
N PRO A 76 15.80 -3.31 4.74
CA PRO A 76 14.88 -2.25 4.32
C PRO A 76 13.63 -2.80 3.61
N ALA A 77 13.81 -3.77 2.72
CA ALA A 77 12.70 -4.43 2.02
C ALA A 77 11.85 -5.29 2.97
N VAL A 78 12.49 -6.01 3.89
CA VAL A 78 11.81 -6.78 4.95
C VAL A 78 10.95 -5.85 5.80
N LYS A 79 11.48 -4.71 6.25
CA LYS A 79 10.70 -3.72 7.01
C LYS A 79 9.50 -3.20 6.21
N GLN A 80 9.67 -2.92 4.93
CA GLN A 80 8.56 -2.47 4.08
C GLN A 80 7.45 -3.53 3.96
N ILE A 81 7.80 -4.80 3.80
CA ILE A 81 6.82 -5.90 3.73
C ILE A 81 6.21 -6.19 5.10
N ALA A 82 7.01 -6.14 6.18
CA ALA A 82 6.58 -6.34 7.55
C ALA A 82 5.49 -5.33 7.98
N GLN A 83 5.54 -4.09 7.47
CA GLN A 83 4.44 -3.13 7.64
C GLN A 83 3.10 -3.68 7.13
N LYS A 84 3.10 -4.29 5.94
CA LYS A 84 1.90 -4.92 5.36
C LYS A 84 1.49 -6.16 6.16
N HIS A 85 2.43 -7.04 6.50
CA HIS A 85 2.16 -8.25 7.28
C HIS A 85 1.52 -7.94 8.64
N ARG A 86 2.09 -6.99 9.39
CA ARG A 86 1.53 -6.54 10.66
C ARG A 86 0.14 -5.95 10.49
N ALA A 87 -0.07 -5.14 9.46
CA ALA A 87 -1.38 -4.56 9.16
C ALA A 87 -2.43 -5.59 8.70
N LEU A 88 -2.00 -6.71 8.11
CA LEU A 88 -2.83 -7.87 7.74
C LEU A 88 -3.02 -8.87 8.90
N ASN A 89 -2.40 -8.61 10.05
CA ASN A 89 -2.38 -9.48 11.20
C ASN A 89 -1.71 -10.86 10.95
N VAL A 90 -0.63 -10.91 10.17
CA VAL A 90 0.21 -12.11 9.98
C VAL A 90 0.90 -12.49 11.29
N LYS A 91 0.97 -13.78 11.61
CA LYS A 91 1.48 -14.31 12.88
C LYS A 91 2.61 -15.31 12.67
N PRO A 92 3.46 -15.53 13.70
CA PRO A 92 4.52 -16.54 13.63
C PRO A 92 4.00 -17.92 13.24
N GLU A 93 2.82 -18.34 13.70
CA GLU A 93 2.22 -19.63 13.33
C GLU A 93 1.85 -19.76 11.84
N HIS A 94 1.76 -18.66 11.08
CA HIS A 94 1.51 -18.72 9.63
C HIS A 94 2.76 -19.10 8.82
N TYR A 95 3.97 -18.85 9.34
CA TYR A 95 5.21 -19.10 8.60
C TYR A 95 5.46 -20.59 8.35
N PRO A 96 5.36 -21.50 9.34
CA PRO A 96 5.49 -22.94 9.08
C PRO A 96 4.53 -23.44 8.00
N ILE A 97 3.28 -22.96 8.00
CA ILE A 97 2.25 -23.29 7.01
C ILE A 97 2.69 -22.86 5.60
N VAL A 98 3.16 -21.62 5.45
CA VAL A 98 3.64 -21.11 4.16
C VAL A 98 4.88 -21.89 3.70
N GLY A 99 5.82 -22.17 4.60
CA GLY A 99 7.05 -22.90 4.28
C GLY A 99 6.77 -24.32 3.79
N GLU A 100 5.92 -25.07 4.49
CA GLU A 100 5.54 -26.43 4.11
C GLU A 100 4.94 -26.49 2.70
N ASN A 101 3.94 -25.64 2.42
CA ASN A 101 3.26 -25.63 1.13
C ASN A 101 4.17 -25.09 0.00
N LEU A 102 5.10 -24.19 0.30
CA LEU A 102 6.05 -23.67 -0.69
C LEU A 102 7.08 -24.74 -1.09
N LEU A 103 7.65 -25.45 -0.11
CA LEU A 103 8.62 -26.52 -0.38
C LEU A 103 7.98 -27.69 -1.13
N GLU A 104 6.74 -28.07 -0.77
CA GLU A 104 6.00 -29.10 -1.51
C GLU A 104 5.68 -28.66 -2.94
N ALA A 105 5.37 -27.38 -3.17
CA ALA A 105 5.19 -26.84 -4.50
C ALA A 105 6.47 -26.88 -5.34
N ILE A 106 7.62 -26.50 -4.76
CA ILE A 106 8.93 -26.60 -5.42
C ILE A 106 9.22 -28.06 -5.81
N LYS A 107 9.02 -29.00 -4.88
CA LYS A 107 9.21 -30.43 -5.11
C LYS A 107 8.31 -30.98 -6.21
N THR A 108 7.03 -30.58 -6.20
CA THR A 108 6.04 -31.00 -7.20
C THR A 108 6.42 -30.52 -8.60
N VAL A 109 6.85 -29.27 -8.73
CA VAL A 109 7.17 -28.67 -10.04
C VAL A 109 8.51 -29.16 -10.60
N LEU A 110 9.54 -29.26 -9.75
CA LEU A 110 10.87 -29.68 -10.19
C LEU A 110 11.02 -31.20 -10.31
N GLY A 111 10.15 -31.99 -9.67
CA GLY A 111 10.18 -33.45 -9.71
C GLY A 111 11.53 -34.01 -9.29
N ASP A 112 12.15 -34.84 -10.13
CA ASP A 112 13.45 -35.47 -9.87
C ASP A 112 14.59 -34.45 -9.72
N ALA A 113 14.44 -33.22 -10.24
CA ALA A 113 15.43 -32.16 -10.08
C ALA A 113 15.42 -31.53 -8.67
N ALA A 114 14.34 -31.71 -7.89
CA ALA A 114 14.28 -31.33 -6.48
C ALA A 114 14.88 -32.42 -5.59
N THR A 115 16.20 -32.57 -5.65
CA THR A 115 16.90 -33.56 -4.80
C THR A 115 16.70 -33.24 -3.31
N PRO A 116 16.80 -34.23 -2.41
CA PRO A 116 16.69 -34.00 -0.97
C PRO A 116 17.64 -32.91 -0.45
N GLU A 117 18.85 -32.83 -0.99
CA GLU A 117 19.84 -31.81 -0.65
C GLU A 117 19.35 -30.40 -1.01
N ILE A 118 18.76 -30.24 -2.20
CA ILE A 118 18.20 -28.95 -2.66
C ILE A 118 17.01 -28.56 -1.78
N ILE A 119 16.07 -29.47 -1.53
CA ILE A 119 14.89 -29.17 -0.71
C ILE A 119 15.29 -28.82 0.73
N ASN A 120 16.25 -29.52 1.32
CA ASN A 120 16.75 -29.20 2.66
C ASN A 120 17.43 -27.83 2.70
N ALA A 121 18.24 -27.48 1.69
CA ALA A 121 18.86 -26.17 1.59
C ALA A 121 17.82 -25.04 1.52
N TRP A 122 16.77 -25.22 0.71
CA TRP A 122 15.67 -24.25 0.62
C TRP A 122 14.84 -24.16 1.91
N ALA A 123 14.67 -25.27 2.63
CA ALA A 123 14.01 -25.27 3.94
C ALA A 123 14.82 -24.48 4.99
N GLU A 124 16.14 -24.67 5.03
CA GLU A 124 17.03 -23.88 5.90
C GLU A 124 16.98 -22.38 5.54
N ALA A 125 17.07 -22.05 4.25
CA ALA A 125 17.01 -20.67 3.78
C ALA A 125 15.66 -20.01 4.11
N TYR A 126 14.55 -20.73 3.91
CA TYR A 126 13.22 -20.27 4.29
C TYR A 126 13.14 -19.97 5.79
N GLY A 127 13.63 -20.88 6.64
CA GLY A 127 13.63 -20.70 8.09
C GLY A 127 14.36 -19.43 8.53
N VAL A 128 15.54 -19.17 7.97
CA VAL A 128 16.31 -17.96 8.29
C VAL A 128 15.59 -16.69 7.84
N ILE A 129 14.97 -16.69 6.66
CA ILE A 129 14.18 -15.55 6.16
C ILE A 129 12.94 -15.34 7.05
N ALA A 130 12.22 -16.42 7.36
CA ALA A 130 11.04 -16.40 8.22
C ALA A 130 11.37 -15.81 9.60
N ASP A 131 12.45 -16.25 10.24
CA ASP A 131 12.90 -15.73 11.53
C ASP A 131 13.19 -14.21 11.49
N ALA A 132 13.78 -13.72 10.40
CA ALA A 132 14.02 -12.28 10.22
C ALA A 132 12.71 -11.50 10.16
N PHE A 133 11.72 -11.98 9.38
CA PHE A 133 10.40 -11.37 9.33
C PHE A 133 9.67 -11.42 10.67
N ILE A 134 9.65 -12.58 11.32
CA ILE A 134 8.99 -12.79 12.62
C ILE A 134 9.57 -11.83 13.67
N GLY A 135 10.89 -11.66 13.71
CA GLY A 135 11.56 -10.74 14.63
C GLY A 135 11.16 -9.28 14.39
N VAL A 136 11.23 -8.82 13.14
CA VAL A 136 10.86 -7.44 12.76
C VAL A 136 9.38 -7.17 13.02
N GLU A 137 8.50 -8.12 12.67
CA GLU A 137 7.06 -7.99 12.89
C GLU A 137 6.69 -7.98 14.37
N ALA A 138 7.34 -8.80 15.18
CA ALA A 138 7.12 -8.83 16.63
C ALA A 138 7.46 -7.49 17.29
N GLU A 139 8.53 -6.81 16.83
CA GLU A 139 8.84 -5.45 17.25
C GLU A 139 7.75 -4.47 16.80
N MET A 140 7.34 -4.50 15.53
CA MET A 140 6.29 -3.62 15.00
C MET A 140 4.94 -3.81 15.69
N TYR A 141 4.57 -5.05 16.06
CA TYR A 141 3.37 -5.30 16.85
C TYR A 141 3.47 -4.65 18.23
N ARG A 142 4.62 -4.81 18.90
CA ARG A 142 4.87 -4.26 20.24
C ARG A 142 4.85 -2.73 20.23
N GLU A 143 5.46 -2.11 19.22
CA GLU A 143 5.43 -0.66 19.03
C GLU A 143 4.00 -0.15 18.81
N ALA A 144 3.24 -0.80 17.92
CA ALA A 144 1.86 -0.42 17.62
C ALA A 144 0.92 -0.61 18.81
N GLU A 145 1.14 -1.64 19.64
CA GLU A 145 0.34 -1.92 20.84
C GLU A 145 0.67 -0.97 22.00
N ASN A 146 1.96 -0.66 22.21
CA ASN A 146 2.40 0.18 23.32
C ASN A 146 2.31 1.69 23.02
N ALA A 147 2.08 2.09 21.77
CA ALA A 147 1.84 3.49 21.43
C ALA A 147 0.60 4.02 22.16
N PRO A 148 0.55 5.32 22.54
CA PRO A 148 -0.65 5.91 23.11
C PRO A 148 -1.86 5.75 22.18
N GLY A 149 -2.92 5.08 22.65
CA GLY A 149 -4.10 4.76 21.83
C GLY A 149 -3.89 3.62 20.82
N GLY A 150 -2.75 2.93 20.91
CA GLY A 150 -2.34 1.77 20.13
C GLY A 150 -3.08 0.48 20.46
N TRP A 151 -2.98 -0.50 19.57
CA TRP A 151 -3.56 -1.84 19.75
C TRP A 151 -2.90 -2.86 18.81
N ALA A 152 -3.03 -4.15 19.17
CA ALA A 152 -2.65 -5.27 18.31
C ALA A 152 -3.86 -5.82 17.53
N GLY A 153 -3.60 -6.31 16.31
CA GLY A 153 -4.63 -6.92 15.46
C GLY A 153 -5.70 -5.93 15.00
N PHE A 154 -6.97 -6.33 15.09
CA PHE A 154 -8.10 -5.56 14.61
C PHE A 154 -8.94 -5.03 15.78
N ARG A 155 -9.24 -3.72 15.76
CA ARG A 155 -10.07 -3.04 16.75
C ARG A 155 -11.38 -2.54 16.10
N PRO A 156 -12.53 -2.65 16.79
CA PRO A 156 -13.80 -2.17 16.26
C PRO A 156 -13.90 -0.63 16.28
N PHE A 157 -14.30 -0.04 15.16
CA PHE A 157 -14.53 1.39 14.98
C PHE A 157 -15.93 1.63 14.42
N VAL A 158 -16.61 2.64 14.95
CA VAL A 158 -17.90 3.13 14.46
C VAL A 158 -17.65 4.12 13.33
N VAL A 159 -18.42 3.99 12.25
CA VAL A 159 -18.52 5.02 11.20
C VAL A 159 -19.31 6.19 11.78
N ALA A 160 -18.59 7.19 12.29
CA ALA A 160 -19.19 8.37 12.90
C ALA A 160 -19.74 9.35 11.87
N ARG A 161 -19.19 9.36 10.66
CA ARG A 161 -19.66 10.20 9.55
C ARG A 161 -19.33 9.58 8.19
N LYS A 162 -20.21 9.75 7.20
CA LYS A 162 -20.02 9.33 5.80
C LYS A 162 -20.30 10.49 4.84
N VAL A 163 -19.31 10.89 4.05
CA VAL A 163 -19.40 12.08 3.17
C VAL A 163 -19.09 11.69 1.73
N LYS A 164 -20.02 11.94 0.80
CA LYS A 164 -19.77 11.78 -0.64
C LYS A 164 -18.88 12.93 -1.11
N GLU A 165 -17.66 12.63 -1.53
CA GLU A 165 -16.65 13.61 -1.98
C GLU A 165 -16.71 13.86 -3.49
N SER A 166 -17.10 12.84 -4.25
CA SER A 166 -17.30 12.89 -5.70
C SER A 166 -18.28 11.79 -6.12
N ASP A 167 -18.54 11.61 -7.42
CA ASP A 167 -19.41 10.53 -7.89
C ASP A 167 -18.88 9.12 -7.59
N VAL A 168 -17.56 9.01 -7.37
CA VAL A 168 -16.91 7.72 -7.14
C VAL A 168 -16.20 7.62 -5.80
N ILE A 169 -15.97 8.71 -5.06
CA ILE A 169 -15.23 8.67 -3.79
C ILE A 169 -16.12 9.12 -2.63
N THR A 170 -16.07 8.34 -1.54
CA THR A 170 -16.77 8.62 -0.28
C THR A 170 -15.78 8.55 0.88
N SER A 171 -15.79 9.56 1.75
CA SER A 171 -15.02 9.61 2.99
C SER A 171 -15.79 9.00 4.16
N PHE A 172 -15.08 8.26 5.01
CA PHE A 172 -15.58 7.64 6.23
C PHE A 172 -14.74 8.13 7.42
N TYR A 173 -15.42 8.66 8.44
CA TYR A 173 -14.80 9.11 9.67
C TYR A 173 -15.02 8.06 10.74
N LEU A 174 -13.94 7.53 11.29
CA LEU A 174 -13.94 6.34 12.12
C LEU A 174 -13.54 6.71 13.54
N LYS A 175 -14.40 6.39 14.51
CA LYS A 175 -14.13 6.55 15.95
C LYS A 175 -14.09 5.19 16.64
N PRO A 176 -13.21 4.98 17.63
CA PRO A 176 -13.12 3.69 18.30
C PRO A 176 -14.43 3.40 19.05
N ARG A 177 -14.97 2.19 18.88
CA ARG A 177 -16.26 1.81 19.47
C ARG A 177 -16.24 1.83 21.00
N ASP A 178 -15.09 1.55 21.58
CA ASP A 178 -14.84 1.54 23.03
C ASP A 178 -14.68 2.95 23.64
N GLY A 179 -14.66 4.01 22.81
CA GLY A 179 -14.48 5.39 23.26
C GLY A 179 -13.07 5.75 23.74
N GLY A 180 -12.10 4.85 23.59
CA GLY A 180 -10.71 5.07 23.97
C GLY A 180 -9.96 6.00 23.01
N ALA A 181 -8.68 6.27 23.30
CA ALA A 181 -7.82 7.02 22.40
C ALA A 181 -7.49 6.23 21.12
N ILE A 182 -7.07 6.94 20.08
CA ILE A 182 -6.54 6.38 18.83
C ILE A 182 -5.05 6.67 18.71
N SER A 183 -4.30 5.75 18.10
CA SER A 183 -2.88 5.95 17.84
C SER A 183 -2.67 7.10 16.85
N SER A 184 -1.61 7.88 17.07
CA SER A 184 -1.10 8.78 16.04
C SER A 184 -0.53 7.98 14.86
N TYR A 185 -0.17 8.69 13.79
CA TYR A 185 0.39 8.14 12.57
C TYR A 185 1.25 9.18 11.86
N LEU A 186 2.08 8.73 10.93
CA LEU A 186 2.80 9.61 10.02
C LEU A 186 1.96 9.87 8.77
N PRO A 187 1.89 11.12 8.27
CA PRO A 187 1.12 11.44 7.07
C PRO A 187 1.62 10.66 5.86
N GLY A 188 0.70 9.95 5.22
CA GLY A 188 0.97 8.98 4.15
C GLY A 188 0.67 7.52 4.53
N GLN A 189 0.68 7.20 5.82
CA GLN A 189 0.33 5.87 6.32
C GLN A 189 -1.13 5.48 6.03
N TYR A 190 -1.40 4.18 6.11
CA TYR A 190 -2.72 3.59 5.91
C TYR A 190 -3.18 2.81 7.13
N ILE A 191 -4.49 2.57 7.20
CA ILE A 191 -5.08 1.52 8.04
C ILE A 191 -5.54 0.37 7.16
N THR A 192 -5.73 -0.80 7.76
CA THR A 192 -6.34 -1.93 7.09
C THR A 192 -7.75 -2.14 7.60
N VAL A 193 -8.74 -2.11 6.71
CA VAL A 193 -10.14 -2.42 7.01
C VAL A 193 -10.39 -3.90 6.78
N ARG A 194 -11.01 -4.57 7.74
CA ARG A 194 -11.55 -5.93 7.63
C ARG A 194 -13.07 -5.89 7.71
N VAL A 195 -13.72 -6.49 6.72
CA VAL A 195 -15.17 -6.64 6.64
C VAL A 195 -15.54 -8.05 6.23
N LYS A 196 -16.76 -8.49 6.54
CA LYS A 196 -17.32 -9.75 6.04
C LYS A 196 -18.69 -9.46 5.40
N PRO A 197 -18.73 -9.03 4.13
CA PRO A 197 -19.99 -8.84 3.42
C PRO A 197 -20.80 -10.14 3.40
N GLU A 198 -22.13 -10.05 3.46
CA GLU A 198 -23.00 -11.22 3.63
C GLU A 198 -22.92 -12.20 2.45
N ASN A 199 -22.56 -11.70 1.27
CA ASN A 199 -22.40 -12.49 0.05
C ASN A 199 -20.98 -13.05 -0.15
N GLN A 200 -20.09 -12.91 0.84
CA GLN A 200 -18.72 -13.43 0.78
C GLN A 200 -18.52 -14.56 1.79
N PRO A 201 -17.90 -15.69 1.38
CA PRO A 201 -17.63 -16.79 2.30
C PRO A 201 -16.58 -16.43 3.37
N TYR A 202 -15.63 -15.56 3.01
CA TYR A 202 -14.48 -15.20 3.84
C TYR A 202 -14.40 -13.70 4.09
N ALA A 203 -13.74 -13.33 5.19
CA ALA A 203 -13.42 -11.94 5.48
C ALA A 203 -12.59 -11.32 4.34
N GLN A 204 -12.86 -10.05 4.05
CA GLN A 204 -12.18 -9.27 3.03
C GLN A 204 -11.42 -8.13 3.68
N ILE A 205 -10.14 -8.03 3.34
CA ILE A 205 -9.19 -7.11 3.97
C ILE A 205 -8.61 -6.16 2.93
N ARG A 206 -8.66 -4.85 3.15
CA ARG A 206 -8.08 -3.84 2.23
C ARG A 206 -7.42 -2.69 3.00
N HIS A 207 -6.31 -2.20 2.45
CA HIS A 207 -5.63 -1.02 2.96
C HIS A 207 -6.29 0.26 2.42
N TYR A 208 -6.40 1.28 3.27
CA TYR A 208 -6.85 2.61 2.89
C TYR A 208 -5.96 3.64 3.57
N SER A 209 -5.34 4.53 2.79
CA SER A 209 -4.56 5.65 3.31
C SER A 209 -5.41 6.50 4.23
N LEU A 210 -4.82 6.92 5.36
CA LEU A 210 -5.41 7.93 6.21
C LEU A 210 -5.37 9.24 5.44
N SER A 211 -6.54 9.84 5.23
CA SER A 211 -6.71 10.96 4.31
C SER A 211 -6.80 12.31 5.00
N ALA A 212 -6.37 12.43 6.26
CA ALA A 212 -6.31 13.67 7.03
C ALA A 212 -4.97 13.79 7.78
N ALA A 213 -4.64 14.95 8.33
CA ALA A 213 -3.51 15.11 9.23
C ALA A 213 -3.71 14.33 10.56
N PRO A 214 -2.62 13.86 11.20
CA PRO A 214 -2.70 13.23 12.52
C PRO A 214 -3.10 14.23 13.61
N GLY A 215 -3.52 13.68 14.76
CA GLY A 215 -3.90 14.46 15.96
C GLY A 215 -5.39 14.79 16.06
N GLY A 216 -6.23 14.26 15.18
CA GLY A 216 -7.69 14.27 15.35
C GLY A 216 -8.19 13.22 16.35
N ASP A 217 -9.50 13.24 16.62
CA ASP A 217 -10.20 12.26 17.48
C ASP A 217 -10.78 11.07 16.69
N SER A 218 -10.53 11.04 15.39
CA SER A 218 -11.02 10.06 14.43
C SER A 218 -10.03 9.85 13.30
N TYR A 219 -10.09 8.69 12.66
CA TYR A 219 -9.42 8.47 11.38
C TYR A 219 -10.36 8.84 10.24
N ARG A 220 -9.82 9.44 9.17
CA ARG A 220 -10.53 9.61 7.89
C ARG A 220 -9.90 8.67 6.87
N ILE A 221 -10.72 7.87 6.21
CA ILE A 221 -10.36 7.17 4.97
C ILE A 221 -11.26 7.67 3.85
N SER A 222 -10.79 7.66 2.61
CA SER A 222 -11.61 8.04 1.45
C SER A 222 -11.51 6.98 0.37
N VAL A 223 -12.65 6.37 0.06
CA VAL A 223 -12.73 5.11 -0.67
C VAL A 223 -13.33 5.40 -2.04
N LYS A 224 -12.58 5.08 -3.09
CA LYS A 224 -13.12 5.01 -4.45
C LYS A 224 -13.95 3.74 -4.62
N ARG A 225 -15.16 3.87 -5.17
CA ARG A 225 -15.96 2.76 -5.68
C ARG A 225 -15.26 2.19 -6.90
N GLU A 226 -14.83 0.93 -6.79
CA GLU A 226 -14.28 0.20 -7.94
C GLU A 226 -15.43 -0.53 -8.63
N SER A 227 -16.07 0.14 -9.59
CA SER A 227 -17.07 -0.48 -10.46
C SER A 227 -16.37 -1.29 -11.54
N GLY A 228 -16.83 -2.52 -11.78
CA GLY A 228 -16.30 -3.39 -12.81
C GLY A 228 -16.57 -2.85 -14.22
N ALA A 229 -15.66 -3.12 -15.14
CA ALA A 229 -15.92 -2.95 -16.57
C ALA A 229 -16.90 -4.04 -17.07
N PRO A 230 -17.51 -3.89 -18.27
CA PRO A 230 -18.32 -4.96 -18.85
C PRO A 230 -17.58 -6.31 -18.86
N GLY A 231 -18.13 -7.31 -18.19
CA GLY A 231 -17.52 -8.65 -18.04
C GLY A 231 -16.55 -8.80 -16.87
N GLN A 232 -16.32 -7.76 -16.07
CA GLN A 232 -15.54 -7.81 -14.83
C GLN A 232 -16.44 -7.49 -13.62
N PRO A 233 -16.27 -8.20 -12.48
CA PRO A 233 -17.05 -7.93 -11.30
C PRO A 233 -16.62 -6.61 -10.63
N ASP A 234 -17.54 -5.99 -9.90
CA ASP A 234 -17.24 -4.87 -9.01
C ASP A 234 -16.25 -5.27 -7.90
N GLY A 235 -15.51 -4.29 -7.40
CA GLY A 235 -14.67 -4.43 -6.23
C GLY A 235 -15.49 -4.69 -4.97
N VAL A 236 -15.25 -5.83 -4.32
CA VAL A 236 -16.07 -6.32 -3.20
C VAL A 236 -16.11 -5.35 -2.01
N VAL A 237 -14.96 -4.93 -1.48
CA VAL A 237 -14.90 -4.09 -0.27
C VAL A 237 -15.33 -2.66 -0.55
N SER A 238 -14.89 -2.06 -1.66
CA SER A 238 -15.24 -0.68 -1.98
C SER A 238 -16.74 -0.52 -2.23
N THR A 239 -17.39 -1.43 -2.96
CA THR A 239 -18.84 -1.41 -3.12
C THR A 239 -19.58 -1.67 -1.81
N TYR A 240 -19.11 -2.62 -0.98
CA TYR A 240 -19.70 -2.86 0.33
C TYR A 240 -19.67 -1.62 1.24
N LEU A 241 -18.52 -0.92 1.32
CA LEU A 241 -18.41 0.32 2.08
C LEU A 241 -19.35 1.42 1.54
N HIS A 242 -19.51 1.52 0.22
CA HIS A 242 -20.39 2.50 -0.41
C HIS A 242 -21.88 2.18 -0.21
N ASP A 243 -22.30 0.93 -0.37
CA ASP A 243 -23.72 0.56 -0.50
C ASP A 243 -24.32 -0.01 0.80
N ARG A 244 -23.50 -0.55 1.69
CA ARG A 244 -23.95 -1.32 2.87
C ARG A 244 -23.49 -0.79 4.20
N ILE A 245 -22.43 0.03 4.24
CA ILE A 245 -21.97 0.67 5.47
C ILE A 245 -22.56 2.08 5.60
N TYR A 246 -23.21 2.33 6.73
CA TYR A 246 -23.87 3.57 7.09
C TYR A 246 -23.26 4.18 8.36
N GLU A 247 -23.62 5.42 8.66
CA GLU A 247 -23.26 6.03 9.95
C GLU A 247 -23.85 5.20 11.11
N GLY A 248 -23.04 4.94 12.13
CA GLY A 248 -23.39 4.08 13.26
C GLY A 248 -22.94 2.61 13.10
N ASP A 249 -22.65 2.16 11.88
CA ASP A 249 -22.13 0.80 11.66
C ASP A 249 -20.70 0.64 12.19
N VAL A 250 -20.35 -0.61 12.50
CA VAL A 250 -19.04 -0.96 13.05
C VAL A 250 -18.23 -1.71 11.99
N ILE A 251 -17.00 -1.25 11.78
CA ILE A 251 -15.99 -1.95 10.98
C ILE A 251 -14.76 -2.24 11.83
N GLU A 252 -13.98 -3.23 11.46
CA GLU A 252 -12.74 -3.57 12.16
C GLU A 252 -11.54 -3.01 11.40
N ILE A 253 -10.61 -2.38 12.14
CA ILE A 253 -9.41 -1.80 11.53
C ILE A 253 -8.12 -2.18 12.27
N SER A 254 -7.02 -2.30 11.53
CA SER A 254 -5.67 -2.42 12.10
C SER A 254 -5.15 -1.05 12.54
N ALA A 255 -4.15 -1.04 13.43
CA ALA A 255 -3.38 0.17 13.72
C ALA A 255 -2.71 0.73 12.44
N PRO A 256 -2.43 2.05 12.37
CA PRO A 256 -1.77 2.66 11.22
C PRO A 256 -0.46 1.98 10.84
N ALA A 257 -0.16 1.88 9.56
CA ALA A 257 0.99 1.17 8.99
C ALA A 257 1.50 1.84 7.71
N GLY A 258 2.68 1.41 7.27
CA GLY A 258 3.24 1.83 5.98
C GLY A 258 4.49 2.70 6.12
N SER A 259 5.28 2.70 5.05
CA SER A 259 6.58 3.37 4.96
C SER A 259 6.59 4.57 4.01
N PHE A 260 5.54 4.78 3.22
CA PHE A 260 5.38 5.97 2.41
C PHE A 260 4.88 7.11 3.30
N THR A 261 5.82 7.86 3.84
CA THR A 261 5.54 8.92 4.82
C THR A 261 6.29 10.17 4.43
N LEU A 262 5.67 11.31 4.66
CA LEU A 262 6.33 12.59 4.48
C LEU A 262 7.44 12.77 5.51
N ASP A 263 8.62 13.18 5.05
CA ASP A 263 9.70 13.64 5.91
C ASP A 263 9.47 15.10 6.33
N THR A 264 9.03 15.28 7.59
CA THR A 264 8.80 16.58 8.22
C THR A 264 10.08 17.21 8.79
N SER A 265 11.24 16.55 8.70
CA SER A 265 12.54 17.14 9.06
C SER A 265 13.11 18.04 7.96
N LYS A 266 12.68 17.82 6.71
CA LYS A 266 13.09 18.63 5.54
C LYS A 266 12.33 19.95 5.47
N SER A 267 13.00 21.01 5.01
CA SER A 267 12.41 22.32 4.73
C SER A 267 12.45 22.73 3.26
N ILE A 268 13.01 21.88 2.38
CA ILE A 268 13.00 22.11 0.93
C ILE A 268 11.55 22.14 0.39
N PRO A 269 11.29 22.82 -0.74
CA PRO A 269 9.96 22.85 -1.33
C PRO A 269 9.38 21.45 -1.51
N LEU A 270 8.08 21.31 -1.29
CA LEU A 270 7.36 20.04 -1.37
C LEU A 270 6.40 20.07 -2.55
N VAL A 271 6.40 19.02 -3.36
CA VAL A 271 5.45 18.82 -4.45
C VAL A 271 4.67 17.54 -4.20
N LEU A 272 3.34 17.68 -4.06
CA LEU A 272 2.41 16.58 -3.84
C LEU A 272 1.57 16.37 -5.11
N ILE A 273 1.74 15.25 -5.80
CA ILE A 273 1.10 14.98 -7.10
C ILE A 273 0.17 13.77 -6.98
N SER A 274 -1.11 13.94 -7.26
CA SER A 274 -2.09 12.86 -7.15
C SER A 274 -2.88 12.61 -8.42
N GLY A 275 -3.22 11.35 -8.66
CA GLY A 275 -4.14 10.92 -9.71
C GLY A 275 -5.35 10.20 -9.12
N GLY A 276 -6.55 10.75 -9.28
CA GLY A 276 -7.79 10.19 -8.73
C GLY A 276 -7.68 9.93 -7.22
N VAL A 277 -8.07 8.73 -6.75
CA VAL A 277 -8.06 8.39 -5.31
C VAL A 277 -6.67 8.41 -4.65
N GLY A 278 -5.58 8.47 -5.44
CA GLY A 278 -4.23 8.71 -4.94
C GLY A 278 -4.05 10.05 -4.21
N LEU A 279 -5.06 10.94 -4.24
CA LEU A 279 -5.07 12.17 -3.43
C LEU A 279 -5.06 11.90 -1.92
N THR A 280 -5.51 10.72 -1.48
CA THR A 280 -5.74 10.44 -0.06
C THR A 280 -4.51 10.63 0.82
N PRO A 281 -3.34 9.98 0.58
CA PRO A 281 -2.14 10.26 1.35
C PRO A 281 -1.64 11.69 1.12
N MET A 282 -1.85 12.26 -0.07
CA MET A 282 -1.38 13.62 -0.38
C MET A 282 -2.12 14.68 0.45
N VAL A 283 -3.42 14.52 0.69
CA VAL A 283 -4.19 15.42 1.56
C VAL A 283 -3.73 15.30 3.01
N SER A 284 -3.41 14.09 3.49
CA SER A 284 -2.82 13.90 4.82
C SER A 284 -1.49 14.63 4.97
N MET A 285 -0.59 14.51 3.97
CA MET A 285 0.69 15.22 3.94
C MET A 285 0.49 16.74 3.86
N LEU A 286 -0.42 17.21 2.99
CA LEU A 286 -0.74 18.62 2.81
C LEU A 286 -1.20 19.25 4.13
N GLU A 287 -2.24 18.69 4.75
CA GLU A 287 -2.79 19.21 6.02
C GLU A 287 -1.72 19.23 7.13
N THR A 288 -0.82 18.24 7.15
CA THR A 288 0.24 18.16 8.16
C THR A 288 1.28 19.26 7.96
N VAL A 289 1.75 19.47 6.73
CA VAL A 289 2.78 20.49 6.41
C VAL A 289 2.26 21.89 6.67
N LEU A 290 1.02 22.18 6.30
CA LEU A 290 0.42 23.49 6.55
C LEU A 290 0.32 23.81 8.05
N LYS A 291 0.12 22.77 8.89
CA LYS A 291 0.05 22.91 10.34
C LYS A 291 1.42 22.99 11.01
N GLU A 292 2.38 22.17 10.58
CA GLU A 292 3.66 21.97 11.29
C GLU A 292 4.82 22.76 10.68
N GLN A 293 4.74 23.14 9.40
CA GLN A 293 5.81 23.79 8.66
C GLN A 293 5.26 24.97 7.82
N PRO A 294 4.74 26.03 8.46
CA PRO A 294 4.05 27.14 7.77
C PRO A 294 4.93 27.91 6.77
N GLU A 295 6.25 27.80 6.86
CA GLU A 295 7.20 28.43 5.94
C GLU A 295 7.59 27.55 4.75
N ARG A 296 7.29 26.24 4.81
CA ARG A 296 7.66 25.31 3.73
C ARG A 296 6.73 25.54 2.54
N LYS A 297 7.31 25.86 1.38
CA LYS A 297 6.55 26.01 0.13
C LYS A 297 5.99 24.67 -0.31
N VAL A 298 4.69 24.63 -0.61
CA VAL A 298 3.99 23.43 -1.06
C VAL A 298 3.30 23.70 -2.39
N THR A 299 3.53 22.83 -3.36
CA THR A 299 2.76 22.76 -4.59
C THR A 299 1.93 21.48 -4.59
N PHE A 300 0.61 21.62 -4.62
CA PHE A 300 -0.33 20.48 -4.69
C PHE A 300 -0.88 20.37 -6.11
N ILE A 301 -0.71 19.22 -6.75
CA ILE A 301 -1.14 18.95 -8.12
C ILE A 301 -2.11 17.77 -8.09
N HIS A 302 -3.34 17.97 -8.56
CA HIS A 302 -4.33 16.91 -8.65
C HIS A 302 -4.80 16.68 -10.07
N ALA A 303 -4.70 15.43 -10.54
CA ALA A 303 -5.22 14.96 -11.79
C ALA A 303 -6.47 14.11 -11.59
N ALA A 304 -7.53 14.40 -12.35
CA ALA A 304 -8.75 13.59 -12.40
C ALA A 304 -9.29 13.51 -13.83
N ILE A 305 -10.26 12.63 -14.06
CA ILE A 305 -10.92 12.54 -15.38
C ILE A 305 -11.62 13.88 -15.67
N ASN A 306 -12.41 14.37 -14.73
CA ASN A 306 -13.12 15.64 -14.77
C ASN A 306 -13.62 16.03 -13.36
N GLU A 307 -14.41 17.09 -13.29
CA GLU A 307 -15.00 17.66 -12.08
C GLU A 307 -15.76 16.63 -11.23
N SER A 308 -16.51 15.71 -11.85
CA SER A 308 -17.37 14.77 -11.13
C SER A 308 -16.59 13.63 -10.46
N PHE A 309 -15.32 13.44 -10.84
CA PHE A 309 -14.39 12.48 -10.24
C PHE A 309 -13.48 13.11 -9.19
N HIS A 310 -13.39 14.45 -9.13
CA HIS A 310 -12.47 15.17 -8.27
C HIS A 310 -13.00 15.26 -6.82
N ALA A 311 -12.50 14.38 -5.96
CA ALA A 311 -12.81 14.37 -4.54
C ALA A 311 -12.07 15.50 -3.79
N MET A 312 -12.67 16.02 -2.71
CA MET A 312 -12.05 17.03 -1.83
C MET A 312 -11.60 18.33 -2.50
N ARG A 313 -12.12 18.65 -3.70
CA ARG A 313 -11.74 19.85 -4.46
C ARG A 313 -11.89 21.12 -3.63
N GLU A 314 -13.09 21.33 -3.08
CA GLU A 314 -13.42 22.53 -2.30
C GLU A 314 -12.55 22.65 -1.04
N HIS A 315 -12.19 21.52 -0.42
CA HIS A 315 -11.31 21.50 0.75
C HIS A 315 -9.90 21.99 0.40
N VAL A 316 -9.32 21.50 -0.70
CA VAL A 316 -7.98 21.94 -1.15
C VAL A 316 -8.00 23.39 -1.63
N GLU A 317 -9.05 23.82 -2.35
CA GLU A 317 -9.23 25.22 -2.76
C GLU A 317 -9.30 26.17 -1.55
N GLN A 318 -9.99 25.77 -0.47
CA GLN A 318 -10.03 26.53 0.78
C GLN A 318 -8.67 26.61 1.47
N LEU A 319 -7.89 25.52 1.48
CA LEU A 319 -6.53 25.51 2.02
C LEU A 319 -5.62 26.45 1.23
N ASP A 320 -5.65 26.40 -0.11
CA ASP A 320 -4.85 27.27 -0.98
C ASP A 320 -5.21 28.75 -0.80
N ALA A 321 -6.49 29.06 -0.64
CA ALA A 321 -6.95 30.42 -0.37
C ALA A 321 -6.55 30.96 1.02
N SER A 322 -6.23 30.09 1.99
CA SER A 322 -5.93 30.46 3.38
C SER A 322 -4.46 30.35 3.76
N HIS A 323 -3.60 29.86 2.88
CA HIS A 323 -2.17 29.63 3.16
C HIS A 323 -1.29 30.20 2.04
N ASP A 324 -0.49 31.22 2.36
CA ASP A 324 0.40 31.88 1.40
C ASP A 324 1.52 30.95 0.88
N ASN A 325 1.89 29.92 1.66
CA ASN A 325 2.90 28.94 1.31
C ASN A 325 2.38 27.77 0.45
N LEU A 326 1.08 27.76 0.09
CA LEU A 326 0.48 26.75 -0.77
C LEU A 326 0.15 27.33 -2.16
N LYS A 327 0.33 26.51 -3.19
CA LYS A 327 -0.32 26.66 -4.51
C LYS A 327 -0.93 25.34 -4.94
N SER A 328 -2.20 25.36 -5.34
CA SER A 328 -2.89 24.19 -5.86
C SER A 328 -3.13 24.27 -7.37
N TYR A 329 -2.97 23.16 -8.07
CA TYR A 329 -3.16 23.03 -9.51
C TYR A 329 -4.03 21.82 -9.84
N ILE A 330 -4.89 22.00 -10.84
CA ILE A 330 -5.88 21.00 -11.25
C ILE A 330 -5.62 20.63 -12.71
N CYS A 331 -5.45 19.34 -12.96
CA CYS A 331 -5.34 18.76 -14.29
C CYS A 331 -6.55 17.86 -14.58
N TYR A 332 -7.33 18.16 -15.61
CA TYR A 332 -8.44 17.30 -16.02
C TYR A 332 -8.18 16.68 -17.38
N GLU A 333 -8.35 15.36 -17.48
CA GLU A 333 -8.22 14.66 -18.76
C GLU A 333 -9.28 15.14 -19.77
N LYS A 334 -10.54 15.22 -19.31
CA LYS A 334 -11.74 15.49 -20.12
C LYS A 334 -12.70 16.41 -19.37
N PRO A 335 -12.35 17.69 -19.15
CA PRO A 335 -13.16 18.63 -18.37
C PRO A 335 -14.57 18.78 -18.96
N LEU A 336 -15.57 18.89 -18.08
CA LEU A 336 -16.96 19.16 -18.46
C LEU A 336 -17.23 20.67 -18.67
N GLY A 337 -16.27 21.52 -18.29
CA GLY A 337 -16.36 22.98 -18.42
C GLY A 337 -17.14 23.64 -17.28
N GLN A 338 -17.38 22.91 -16.19
CA GLN A 338 -18.11 23.40 -15.02
C GLN A 338 -17.16 24.11 -14.04
N VAL A 339 -15.90 23.66 -14.00
CA VAL A 339 -14.84 24.24 -13.15
C VAL A 339 -13.61 24.45 -14.01
N ALA A 340 -12.97 25.62 -13.85
CA ALA A 340 -11.70 25.89 -14.53
C ALA A 340 -10.62 24.91 -14.03
N CYS A 341 -9.89 24.30 -14.96
CA CYS A 341 -8.67 23.56 -14.65
C CYS A 341 -7.46 24.34 -15.15
N HIS A 342 -6.30 24.06 -14.54
CA HIS A 342 -5.04 24.70 -14.90
C HIS A 342 -4.40 24.02 -16.12
N LYS A 343 -4.72 22.74 -16.33
CA LYS A 343 -4.28 21.96 -17.49
C LYS A 343 -5.35 20.97 -17.94
N THR A 344 -5.54 20.87 -19.26
CA THR A 344 -6.34 19.82 -19.88
C THR A 344 -5.43 18.72 -20.41
N GLY A 345 -5.83 17.46 -20.24
CA GLY A 345 -5.07 16.28 -20.68
C GLY A 345 -4.28 15.63 -19.54
N TYR A 346 -2.99 15.41 -19.76
CA TYR A 346 -2.12 14.66 -18.85
C TYR A 346 -1.01 15.54 -18.29
N ILE A 347 -0.52 15.21 -17.09
CA ILE A 347 0.70 15.83 -16.55
C ILE A 347 1.89 15.47 -17.45
N ASP A 348 2.70 16.48 -17.79
CA ASP A 348 3.91 16.33 -18.58
C ASP A 348 5.05 17.17 -18.00
N LEU A 349 6.29 16.86 -18.42
CA LEU A 349 7.48 17.53 -17.93
C LEU A 349 7.45 19.06 -18.15
N PRO A 350 7.08 19.60 -19.33
CA PRO A 350 7.05 21.04 -19.54
C PRO A 350 6.16 21.78 -18.53
N TRP A 351 5.01 21.20 -18.17
CA TRP A 351 4.12 21.81 -17.19
C TRP A 351 4.66 21.70 -15.77
N LEU A 352 5.27 20.57 -15.39
CA LEU A 352 5.94 20.44 -14.09
C LEU A 352 7.07 21.48 -13.94
N GLN A 353 7.83 21.73 -15.01
CA GLN A 353 8.88 22.77 -15.06
C GLN A 353 8.34 24.19 -14.91
N GLU A 354 7.12 24.44 -15.36
CA GLU A 354 6.47 25.76 -15.27
C GLU A 354 6.02 26.09 -13.83
N ILE A 355 5.47 25.10 -13.12
CA ILE A 355 4.75 25.34 -11.85
C ILE A 355 5.50 24.84 -10.61
N THR A 356 6.64 24.15 -10.78
CA THR A 356 7.44 23.60 -9.68
C THR A 356 8.94 23.88 -9.87
N SER A 357 9.77 23.38 -8.94
CA SER A 357 11.23 23.45 -9.03
C SER A 357 11.84 22.05 -8.96
N GLN A 358 12.90 21.81 -9.72
CA GLN A 358 13.70 20.58 -9.67
C GLN A 358 14.30 20.32 -8.27
N ASP A 359 14.48 21.37 -7.47
CA ASP A 359 15.02 21.30 -6.11
C ASP A 359 14.01 20.86 -5.04
N SER A 360 12.81 20.43 -5.44
CA SER A 360 11.74 20.01 -4.53
C SER A 360 11.85 18.54 -4.13
N ASP A 361 11.16 18.18 -3.04
CA ASP A 361 10.84 16.81 -2.65
C ASP A 361 9.50 16.44 -3.31
N PHE A 362 9.46 15.36 -4.09
CA PHE A 362 8.27 14.95 -4.85
C PHE A 362 7.64 13.70 -4.23
N TYR A 363 6.36 13.80 -3.88
CA TYR A 363 5.54 12.66 -3.47
C TYR A 363 4.39 12.50 -4.45
N PHE A 364 4.18 11.29 -4.95
CA PHE A 364 3.07 11.05 -5.85
C PHE A 364 2.40 9.70 -5.70
N CYS A 365 1.10 9.67 -5.96
CA CYS A 365 0.29 8.46 -5.88
C CYS A 365 -0.88 8.51 -6.87
N GLY A 366 -1.16 7.38 -7.52
CA GLY A 366 -2.26 7.26 -8.47
C GLY A 366 -2.23 5.93 -9.23
N PRO A 367 -2.98 5.80 -10.33
CA PRO A 367 -2.89 4.64 -11.21
C PRO A 367 -1.48 4.44 -11.78
N VAL A 368 -1.10 3.20 -12.07
CA VAL A 368 0.25 2.88 -12.60
C VAL A 368 0.62 3.72 -13.84
N PRO A 369 -0.23 3.87 -14.88
CA PRO A 369 0.13 4.71 -16.03
C PRO A 369 0.41 6.17 -15.67
N PHE A 370 -0.32 6.72 -14.69
CA PHE A 370 -0.10 8.07 -14.18
C PHE A 370 1.25 8.16 -13.44
N MET A 371 1.51 7.22 -12.52
CA MET A 371 2.74 7.20 -11.76
C MET A 371 3.97 7.00 -12.65
N SER A 372 3.91 6.12 -13.66
CA SER A 372 4.99 5.94 -14.63
C SER A 372 5.24 7.21 -15.44
N ALA A 373 4.20 7.94 -15.85
CA ALA A 373 4.35 9.20 -16.57
C ALA A 373 5.04 10.27 -15.71
N VAL A 374 4.62 10.44 -14.45
CA VAL A 374 5.22 11.39 -13.50
C VAL A 374 6.67 10.99 -13.20
N ASN A 375 6.91 9.72 -12.85
CA ASN A 375 8.25 9.22 -12.55
C ASN A 375 9.22 9.42 -13.73
N LYS A 376 8.77 9.09 -14.94
CA LYS A 376 9.54 9.32 -16.17
C LYS A 376 9.87 10.80 -16.35
N ALA A 377 8.89 11.69 -16.19
CA ALA A 377 9.10 13.13 -16.31
C ALA A 377 10.13 13.64 -15.29
N LEU A 378 10.04 13.23 -14.02
CA LEU A 378 10.98 13.63 -12.98
C LEU A 378 12.41 13.12 -13.24
N LYS A 379 12.54 11.88 -13.73
CA LYS A 379 13.84 11.30 -14.12
C LYS A 379 14.44 12.01 -15.34
N GLU A 380 13.63 12.33 -16.35
CA GLU A 380 14.06 13.12 -17.51
C GLU A 380 14.46 14.54 -17.12
N TRP A 381 13.82 15.12 -16.10
CA TRP A 381 14.22 16.40 -15.52
C TRP A 381 15.55 16.31 -14.76
N GLY A 382 15.93 15.11 -14.29
CA GLY A 382 17.12 14.91 -13.46
C GLY A 382 16.87 15.22 -11.98
N VAL A 383 15.65 15.00 -11.48
CA VAL A 383 15.39 15.00 -10.03
C VAL A 383 16.13 13.81 -9.41
N PRO A 384 16.89 13.99 -8.32
CA PRO A 384 17.58 12.88 -7.65
C PRO A 384 16.60 11.83 -7.12
N GLU A 385 16.95 10.54 -7.21
CA GLU A 385 16.06 9.42 -6.84
C GLU A 385 15.61 9.52 -5.36
N GLU A 386 16.47 10.02 -4.47
CA GLU A 386 16.18 10.22 -3.05
C GLU A 386 15.13 11.32 -2.76
N ARG A 387 14.70 12.07 -3.80
CA ARG A 387 13.63 13.08 -3.74
C ARG A 387 12.38 12.64 -4.52
N ILE A 388 12.35 11.42 -5.04
CA ILE A 388 11.22 10.86 -5.80
C ILE A 388 10.58 9.77 -4.93
N HIS A 389 9.41 10.08 -4.37
CA HIS A 389 8.69 9.19 -3.46
C HIS A 389 7.33 8.82 -4.03
N TYR A 390 6.98 7.53 -4.00
CA TYR A 390 5.67 7.07 -4.47
C TYR A 390 5.19 5.82 -3.74
N GLU A 391 3.88 5.59 -3.80
CA GLU A 391 3.25 4.36 -3.32
C GLU A 391 2.21 3.83 -4.31
N PHE A 392 2.23 2.50 -4.51
CA PHE A 392 1.23 1.77 -5.28
C PHE A 392 0.02 1.40 -4.42
N PHE A 393 -1.18 1.61 -4.96
CA PHE A 393 -2.40 1.01 -4.44
C PHE A 393 -2.57 -0.41 -5.00
N GLY A 394 -1.81 -1.35 -4.43
CA GLY A 394 -1.76 -2.75 -4.85
C GLY A 394 -0.43 -3.42 -4.49
N PRO A 395 -0.15 -4.60 -5.08
CA PRO A 395 1.19 -5.17 -5.04
C PRO A 395 2.22 -4.15 -5.53
N ALA A 396 3.41 -4.13 -4.92
CA ALA A 396 4.49 -3.28 -5.39
C ALA A 396 4.84 -3.64 -6.84
N GLY A 397 5.10 -2.64 -7.67
CA GLY A 397 5.52 -2.78 -9.06
C GLY A 397 6.78 -1.99 -9.36
N THR A 398 7.16 -1.97 -10.62
CA THR A 398 8.25 -1.14 -11.16
C THR A 398 7.67 -0.03 -12.03
N LEU A 399 8.14 1.21 -11.86
CA LEU A 399 7.67 2.39 -12.62
C LEU A 399 8.54 2.74 -13.82
#